data_AF-A0A7K1GJR9-F1
#
_entry.id   AF-A0A7K1GJR9-F1
#
_cell.length_a   1.000
_cell.length_b   1.000
_cell.length_c   1.000
_cell.angle_alpha   90.00
_cell.angle_beta   90.00
_cell.angle_gamma   90.00
#
_symmetry.space_group_name_H-M   'P 1'
#
loop_
_entity.id
_entity.type
_entity.pdbx_description
1 polymer ?
#
loop_
_entity_poly.entity_id
_entity_poly.type
_entity_poly.pdbx_seq_one_letter_code
_entity_poly.pdbx_strand_id
1 'polypeptide(L)'
;MTNDVYNSIKNDTLIQNYFDNKITTHLTQGGNVYFGDHDENASTDEVLYFTDPATKQATPIDLNTYIQKFFTDNTDNSVINQIRKAMGYDITMAVSSTGNKFHGKDIMVFSGDVEVYEGNAETSGVEMPVDYRSNLHKIYSVTLYDAEDNLVDVGITDIRVDSRKILFALGNGNIFDTLPKGYYTAVIEFTAKESKK
;
A
#
# COMPACT_ATOMS: atom_id res chain seq x y z
N MET A 1 19.99 -30.59 10.76
CA MET A 1 19.56 -29.19 10.56
C MET A 1 18.38 -28.78 11.44
N THR A 2 17.63 -29.69 12.07
CA THR A 2 16.51 -29.37 12.97
C THR A 2 16.93 -29.03 14.41
N ASN A 3 18.01 -29.64 14.90
CA ASN A 3 18.47 -29.43 16.28
C ASN A 3 19.17 -28.08 16.50
N ASP A 4 19.87 -27.56 15.47
CA ASP A 4 20.58 -26.28 15.57
C ASP A 4 19.62 -25.09 15.57
N VAL A 5 18.58 -25.14 14.73
CA VAL A 5 17.51 -24.12 14.72
C VAL A 5 16.74 -24.14 16.05
N TYR A 6 16.42 -25.32 16.58
CA TYR A 6 15.77 -25.46 17.89
C TYR A 6 16.63 -24.88 19.03
N ASN A 7 17.93 -25.18 19.04
CA ASN A 7 18.85 -24.68 20.08
C ASN A 7 19.10 -23.17 19.96
N SER A 8 19.12 -22.62 18.74
CA SER A 8 19.20 -21.17 18.52
C SER A 8 17.98 -20.43 19.08
N ILE A 9 16.78 -20.99 18.93
CA ILE A 9 15.54 -20.40 19.48
C ILE A 9 15.45 -20.60 21.00
N LYS A 10 15.90 -21.75 21.52
CA LYS A 10 15.88 -22.05 22.97
C LYS A 10 16.84 -21.20 23.80
N ASN A 11 17.92 -20.71 23.20
CA ASN A 11 18.94 -19.96 23.93
C ASN A 11 18.89 -18.45 23.67
N ASP A 12 18.02 -17.99 22.76
CA ASP A 12 17.85 -16.58 22.44
C ASP A 12 16.63 -16.00 23.19
N THR A 13 16.93 -15.33 24.30
CA THR A 13 15.93 -14.67 25.15
C THR A 13 15.20 -13.53 24.45
N LEU A 14 15.77 -12.90 23.41
CA LEU A 14 15.08 -11.86 22.65
C LEU A 14 14.02 -12.47 21.74
N ILE A 15 14.35 -13.58 21.08
CA ILE A 15 13.41 -14.32 20.23
C ILE A 15 12.27 -14.91 21.07
N GLN A 16 12.59 -15.50 22.24
CA GLN A 16 11.57 -15.99 23.18
C GLN A 16 10.63 -14.90 23.65
N ASN A 17 11.18 -13.78 24.12
CA ASN A 17 10.37 -12.65 24.56
C ASN A 17 9.53 -12.05 23.41
N TYR A 18 10.00 -12.11 22.17
CA TYR A 18 9.24 -11.66 21.01
C TYR A 18 8.04 -12.58 20.74
N PHE A 19 8.24 -13.90 20.76
CA PHE A 19 7.17 -14.90 20.61
C PHE A 19 6.16 -14.82 21.76
N ASP A 20 6.64 -14.76 23.00
CA ASP A 20 5.82 -14.75 24.22
C ASP A 20 4.95 -13.49 24.32
N ASN A 21 5.46 -12.33 23.90
CA ASN A 21 4.70 -11.08 24.03
C ASN A 21 3.73 -10.82 22.87
N LYS A 22 3.98 -11.35 21.67
CA LYS A 22 3.19 -11.02 20.47
C LYS A 22 2.25 -12.13 20.02
N ILE A 23 2.66 -13.39 20.13
CA ILE A 23 1.83 -14.52 19.70
C ILE A 23 0.92 -14.99 20.85
N THR A 24 1.47 -15.13 22.07
CA THR A 24 0.72 -15.64 23.24
C THR A 24 -0.41 -14.70 23.68
N THR A 25 -0.31 -13.40 23.40
CA THR A 25 -1.39 -12.43 23.69
C THR A 25 -2.56 -12.51 22.72
N HIS A 26 -2.36 -13.05 21.51
CA HIS A 26 -3.41 -13.22 20.49
C HIS A 26 -3.97 -14.64 20.45
N LEU A 27 -3.31 -15.59 21.09
CA LEU A 27 -3.87 -16.88 21.45
C LEU A 27 -4.56 -16.71 22.82
N THR A 28 -5.77 -16.16 22.83
CA THR A 28 -6.54 -15.80 24.04
C THR A 28 -6.84 -16.95 25.03
N GLN A 29 -6.31 -18.15 24.80
CA GLN A 29 -6.29 -19.26 25.75
C GLN A 29 -4.95 -19.99 25.62
N GLY A 30 -3.99 -19.59 26.45
CA GLY A 30 -2.60 -20.06 26.41
C GLY A 30 -2.44 -21.53 26.76
N GLY A 31 -2.61 -22.41 25.77
CA GLY A 31 -1.86 -23.65 25.66
C GLY A 31 -0.59 -23.42 24.83
N ASN A 32 0.45 -24.20 25.08
CA ASN A 32 1.60 -24.25 24.17
C ASN A 32 1.11 -24.70 22.78
N VAL A 33 1.69 -24.13 21.73
CA VAL A 33 1.46 -24.56 20.35
C VAL A 33 2.48 -25.65 19.99
N TYR A 34 2.00 -26.75 19.45
CA TYR A 34 2.77 -27.92 19.05
C TYR A 34 2.61 -28.16 17.54
N PHE A 35 3.58 -28.83 16.94
CA PHE A 35 3.51 -29.32 15.55
C PHE A 35 3.71 -30.84 15.56
N GLY A 36 2.81 -31.58 14.94
CA GLY A 36 2.91 -33.03 14.82
C GLY A 36 1.55 -33.72 14.75
N ASP A 37 1.55 -35.02 15.03
CA ASP A 37 0.34 -35.81 15.25
C ASP A 37 -0.47 -35.22 16.41
N HIS A 38 -1.78 -35.07 16.18
CA HIS A 38 -2.72 -34.39 17.05
C HIS A 38 -3.92 -35.29 17.41
N ASP A 39 -3.99 -36.50 16.87
CA ASP A 39 -5.10 -37.43 17.07
C ASP A 39 -4.68 -38.90 17.20
N GLU A 40 -3.38 -39.16 17.40
CA GLU A 40 -2.78 -40.50 17.52
C GLU A 40 -3.03 -41.39 16.29
N ASN A 41 -3.30 -40.75 15.14
CA ASN A 41 -3.57 -41.43 13.89
C ASN A 41 -2.46 -41.12 12.89
N ALA A 42 -1.56 -42.08 12.67
CA ALA A 42 -0.45 -41.93 11.73
C ALA A 42 -0.86 -41.69 10.25
N SER A 43 -2.15 -41.71 9.92
CA SER A 43 -2.68 -41.40 8.58
C SER A 43 -3.18 -39.96 8.44
N THR A 44 -3.21 -39.15 9.50
CA THR A 44 -3.51 -37.72 9.43
C THR A 44 -2.24 -36.91 9.19
N ASP A 45 -2.38 -35.79 8.49
CA ASP A 45 -1.25 -34.88 8.28
C ASP A 45 -0.87 -34.21 9.61
N GLU A 46 0.44 -34.00 9.82
CA GLU A 46 0.94 -33.22 10.94
C GLU A 46 0.49 -31.77 10.83
N VAL A 47 -0.05 -31.21 11.90
CA VAL A 47 -0.60 -29.84 11.93
C VAL A 47 -0.07 -29.06 13.13
N LEU A 48 -0.22 -27.74 13.08
CA LEU A 48 -0.13 -26.93 14.28
C LEU A 48 -1.38 -27.21 15.14
N TYR A 49 -1.20 -27.44 16.43
CA TYR A 49 -2.31 -27.64 17.37
C TYR A 49 -2.00 -27.05 18.75
N PHE A 50 -3.02 -26.79 19.55
CA PHE A 50 -2.87 -26.54 20.97
C PHE A 50 -3.57 -27.63 21.77
N THR A 51 -3.10 -27.87 22.99
CA THR A 51 -3.73 -28.83 23.90
C THR A 51 -4.50 -28.06 24.96
N ASP A 52 -5.79 -28.37 25.12
CA ASP A 52 -6.58 -27.83 26.23
C ASP A 52 -5.99 -28.37 27.56
N PRO A 53 -5.54 -27.49 28.46
CA PRO A 53 -4.90 -27.91 29.71
C PRO A 53 -5.83 -28.72 30.62
N ALA A 54 -7.15 -28.54 30.51
CA ALA A 54 -8.16 -29.21 31.33
C ALA A 54 -8.54 -30.59 30.77
N THR A 55 -8.73 -30.70 29.46
CA THR A 55 -9.21 -31.95 28.82
C THR A 55 -8.09 -32.78 28.20
N LYS A 56 -6.87 -32.20 28.08
CA LYS A 56 -5.73 -32.76 27.34
C LYS A 56 -6.03 -33.05 25.86
N GLN A 57 -7.13 -32.53 25.33
CA GLN A 57 -7.50 -32.70 23.93
C GLN A 57 -6.65 -31.78 23.05
N ALA A 58 -6.02 -32.35 22.03
CA ALA A 58 -5.34 -31.59 20.99
C ALA A 58 -6.35 -31.06 19.97
N THR A 59 -6.28 -29.77 19.67
CA THR A 59 -7.15 -29.09 18.71
C THR A 59 -6.29 -28.46 17.61
N PRO A 60 -6.48 -28.85 16.34
CA PRO A 60 -5.79 -28.23 15.21
C PRO A 60 -6.02 -26.72 15.14
N ILE A 61 -4.95 -26.00 14.82
CA ILE A 61 -4.96 -24.57 14.55
C ILE A 61 -5.18 -24.39 13.06
N ASP A 62 -6.39 -23.94 12.71
CA ASP A 62 -6.64 -23.38 11.39
C ASP A 62 -6.18 -21.93 11.35
N LEU A 63 -4.99 -21.71 10.78
CA LEU A 63 -4.42 -20.37 10.62
C LEU A 63 -5.33 -19.43 9.83
N ASN A 64 -6.11 -19.93 8.86
CA ASN A 64 -7.01 -19.08 8.08
C ASN A 64 -8.12 -18.53 8.98
N THR A 65 -8.75 -19.40 9.77
CA THR A 65 -9.80 -19.02 10.71
C THR A 65 -9.25 -18.08 11.80
N TYR A 66 -8.04 -18.33 12.31
CA TYR A 66 -7.42 -17.47 13.32
C TYR A 66 -7.03 -16.09 12.78
N ILE A 67 -6.49 -16.02 11.57
CA ILE A 67 -6.17 -14.74 10.92
C ILE A 67 -7.46 -13.96 10.63
N GLN A 68 -8.50 -14.63 10.13
CA GLN A 68 -9.82 -14.00 9.91
C GLN A 68 -10.42 -13.49 11.22
N LYS A 69 -10.35 -14.29 12.28
CA LYS A 69 -10.82 -13.91 13.61
C LYS A 69 -10.01 -12.77 14.20
N PHE A 70 -8.70 -12.76 14.02
CA PHE A 70 -7.83 -11.64 14.40
C PHE A 70 -8.25 -10.32 13.74
N PHE A 71 -8.65 -10.34 12.46
CA PHE A 71 -9.17 -9.16 11.79
C PHE A 71 -10.60 -8.80 12.20
N THR A 72 -11.44 -9.79 12.51
CA THR A 72 -12.86 -9.59 12.87
C THR A 72 -13.03 -9.11 14.31
N ASP A 73 -12.22 -9.63 15.22
CA ASP A 73 -12.28 -9.32 16.66
C ASP A 73 -11.46 -8.05 17.00
N ASN A 74 -10.73 -7.46 16.04
CA ASN A 74 -10.00 -6.21 16.22
C ASN A 74 -10.96 -4.99 16.21
N THR A 75 -11.75 -4.83 17.27
CA THR A 75 -12.78 -3.79 17.36
C THR A 75 -12.23 -2.36 17.40
N ASP A 76 -10.97 -2.17 17.80
CA ASP A 76 -10.36 -0.84 17.94
C ASP A 76 -9.81 -0.26 16.63
N ASN A 77 -9.93 -0.99 15.51
CA ASN A 77 -9.40 -0.63 14.19
C ASN A 77 -7.90 -0.27 14.17
N SER A 78 -7.16 -0.44 15.27
CA SER A 78 -5.79 0.07 15.42
C SER A 78 -4.81 -0.68 14.53
N VAL A 79 -4.93 -2.01 14.46
CA VAL A 79 -4.14 -2.86 13.57
C VAL A 79 -4.52 -2.63 12.12
N ILE A 80 -5.81 -2.53 11.81
CA ILE A 80 -6.29 -2.23 10.46
C ILE A 80 -5.77 -0.86 10.00
N ASN A 81 -5.74 0.14 10.89
CA ASN A 81 -5.20 1.47 10.59
C ASN A 81 -3.67 1.47 10.44
N GLN A 82 -2.94 0.67 11.21
CA GLN A 82 -1.50 0.50 11.05
C GLN A 82 -1.16 -0.19 9.72
N ILE A 83 -1.91 -1.23 9.35
CA ILE A 83 -1.79 -1.90 8.05
C ILE A 83 -2.11 -0.91 6.94
N ARG A 84 -3.19 -0.14 7.04
CA ARG A 84 -3.53 0.92 6.07
C ARG A 84 -2.46 1.99 5.96
N LYS A 85 -1.82 2.40 7.07
CA LYS A 85 -0.71 3.35 7.05
C LYS A 85 0.55 2.76 6.41
N ALA A 86 0.83 1.49 6.68
CA ALA A 86 1.97 0.78 6.09
C ALA A 86 1.75 0.44 4.60
N MET A 87 0.49 0.24 4.18
CA MET A 87 0.09 0.03 2.80
C MET A 87 -0.28 1.33 2.07
N GLY A 88 -0.35 2.43 2.79
CA GLY A 88 -0.57 3.75 2.22
C GLY A 88 0.62 4.11 1.33
N TYR A 89 0.34 4.77 0.22
CA TYR A 89 1.38 5.28 -0.65
C TYR A 89 1.69 6.73 -0.30
N ASP A 90 2.95 7.10 -0.49
CA ASP A 90 3.39 8.50 -0.42
C ASP A 90 3.37 9.10 -1.84
N ILE A 91 2.94 10.35 -1.95
CA ILE A 91 2.90 11.09 -3.22
C ILE A 91 4.18 11.90 -3.30
N THR A 92 5.11 11.41 -4.10
CA THR A 92 6.42 12.04 -4.32
C THR A 92 6.69 12.13 -5.82
N MET A 93 7.87 12.64 -6.20
CA MET A 93 8.30 12.61 -7.60
C MET A 93 8.50 11.19 -8.15
N ALA A 94 8.64 10.18 -7.28
CA ALA A 94 8.65 8.79 -7.68
C ALA A 94 7.22 8.28 -7.89
N VAL A 95 7.05 7.43 -8.90
CA VAL A 95 5.74 6.84 -9.20
C VAL A 95 5.40 5.76 -8.18
N SER A 96 4.23 5.89 -7.56
CA SER A 96 3.64 4.93 -6.63
C SER A 96 2.32 4.38 -7.15
N SER A 97 1.97 3.15 -6.80
CA SER A 97 0.62 2.62 -7.06
C SER A 97 -0.35 3.14 -6.01
N THR A 98 -1.54 3.57 -6.43
CA THR A 98 -2.62 3.98 -5.51
C THR A 98 -3.32 2.78 -4.85
N GLY A 99 -3.03 1.56 -5.30
CA GLY A 99 -3.77 0.34 -4.95
C GLY A 99 -5.11 0.19 -5.69
N ASN A 100 -5.59 1.25 -6.36
CA ASN A 100 -6.80 1.21 -7.16
C ASN A 100 -6.53 0.72 -8.59
N LYS A 101 -7.56 0.18 -9.23
CA LYS A 101 -7.51 -0.26 -10.63
C LYS A 101 -8.66 0.30 -11.45
N PHE A 102 -8.41 0.63 -12.71
CA PHE A 102 -9.42 0.97 -13.69
C PHE A 102 -9.33 0.03 -14.90
N HIS A 103 -10.40 -0.75 -15.13
CA HIS A 103 -10.41 -1.82 -16.14
C HIS A 103 -9.20 -2.76 -16.07
N GLY A 104 -8.83 -3.18 -14.85
CA GLY A 104 -7.72 -4.12 -14.61
C GLY A 104 -6.33 -3.49 -14.59
N LYS A 105 -6.19 -2.21 -15.00
CA LYS A 105 -4.91 -1.48 -14.98
C LYS A 105 -4.74 -0.74 -13.67
N ASP A 106 -3.54 -0.80 -13.10
CA ASP A 106 -3.22 -0.09 -11.86
C ASP A 106 -3.23 1.43 -12.09
N ILE A 107 -3.89 2.15 -11.18
CA ILE A 107 -3.84 3.61 -11.13
C ILE A 107 -2.58 3.96 -10.34
N MET A 108 -1.67 4.67 -11.01
CA MET A 108 -0.41 5.15 -10.48
C MET A 108 -0.51 6.65 -10.23
N VAL A 109 0.34 7.14 -9.33
CA VAL A 109 0.39 8.55 -8.95
C VAL A 109 1.84 9.01 -8.81
N PHE A 110 2.11 10.26 -9.15
CA PHE A 110 3.36 10.96 -8.83
C PHE A 110 3.10 12.46 -8.73
N SER A 111 4.02 13.19 -8.10
CA SER A 111 4.04 14.65 -8.12
C SER A 111 5.17 15.19 -8.98
N GLY A 112 5.05 16.45 -9.41
CA GLY A 112 6.16 17.16 -10.02
C GLY A 112 5.90 18.65 -10.09
N ASP A 113 6.99 19.38 -10.28
CA ASP A 113 6.94 20.84 -10.33
C ASP A 113 6.36 21.33 -11.65
N VAL A 114 5.55 22.39 -11.57
CA VAL A 114 5.01 23.10 -12.72
C VAL A 114 5.09 24.61 -12.50
N GLU A 115 5.49 25.34 -13.53
CA GLU A 115 5.48 26.81 -13.54
C GLU A 115 4.22 27.31 -14.23
N VAL A 116 3.52 28.23 -13.56
CA VAL A 116 2.42 29.02 -14.13
C VAL A 116 2.95 30.39 -14.54
N TYR A 117 2.66 30.80 -15.77
CA TYR A 117 3.07 32.09 -16.30
C TYR A 117 2.01 33.17 -16.05
N GLU A 118 2.47 34.42 -15.92
CA GLU A 118 1.58 35.56 -15.69
C GLU A 118 0.59 35.76 -16.84
N GLY A 119 -0.70 35.80 -16.51
CA GLY A 119 -1.78 36.03 -17.48
C GLY A 119 -1.93 34.92 -18.52
N ASN A 120 -1.36 33.73 -18.29
CA ASN A 120 -1.42 32.60 -19.19
C ASN A 120 -2.09 31.40 -18.51
N ALA A 121 -2.98 30.75 -19.24
CA ALA A 121 -3.60 29.50 -18.80
C ALA A 121 -2.71 28.29 -19.08
N GLU A 122 -1.82 28.36 -20.07
CA GLU A 122 -0.86 27.29 -20.34
C GLU A 122 0.26 27.27 -19.31
N THR A 123 0.63 26.07 -18.87
CA THR A 123 1.69 25.84 -17.89
C THR A 123 2.99 25.36 -18.56
N SER A 124 4.10 25.32 -17.82
CA SER A 124 5.34 24.68 -18.29
C SER A 124 5.23 23.16 -18.52
N GLY A 125 4.14 22.57 -18.04
CA GLY A 125 3.95 21.14 -17.85
C GLY A 125 4.88 20.52 -16.81
N VAL A 126 4.59 19.26 -16.51
CA VAL A 126 5.28 18.44 -15.51
C VAL A 126 6.17 17.42 -16.22
N GLU A 127 7.41 17.27 -15.77
CA GLU A 127 8.31 16.27 -16.33
C GLU A 127 7.85 14.86 -15.97
N MET A 128 7.77 14.00 -16.97
CA MET A 128 7.35 12.61 -16.80
C MET A 128 8.52 11.73 -16.33
N PRO A 129 8.32 10.88 -15.30
CA PRO A 129 9.32 9.92 -14.84
C PRO A 129 9.81 9.02 -15.98
N VAL A 130 11.13 8.85 -16.09
CA VAL A 130 11.81 8.25 -17.26
C VAL A 130 11.21 6.90 -17.64
N ASP A 131 10.98 6.03 -16.66
CA ASP A 131 10.49 4.66 -16.86
C ASP A 131 9.08 4.59 -17.46
N TYR A 132 8.33 5.70 -17.38
CA TYR A 132 6.93 5.79 -17.81
C TYR A 132 6.73 6.59 -19.09
N ARG A 133 7.78 7.22 -19.64
CA ARG A 133 7.68 8.09 -20.83
C ARG A 133 7.13 7.38 -22.07
N SER A 134 7.52 6.13 -22.28
CA SER A 134 7.05 5.29 -23.40
C SER A 134 5.80 4.47 -23.07
N ASN A 135 5.48 4.35 -21.78
CA ASN A 135 4.47 3.43 -21.26
C ASN A 135 3.22 4.13 -20.72
N LEU A 136 3.15 5.46 -20.74
CA LEU A 136 1.93 6.18 -20.36
C LEU A 136 0.74 5.72 -21.22
N HIS A 137 -0.39 5.42 -20.59
CA HIS A 137 -1.63 5.03 -21.26
C HIS A 137 -2.67 6.15 -21.21
N LYS A 138 -3.06 6.59 -20.00
CA LYS A 138 -4.09 7.62 -19.82
C LYS A 138 -3.87 8.37 -18.51
N ILE A 139 -4.03 9.69 -18.55
CA ILE A 139 -4.08 10.57 -17.39
C ILE A 139 -5.55 10.70 -16.95
N TYR A 140 -5.81 10.59 -15.65
CA TYR A 140 -7.16 10.70 -15.08
C TYR A 140 -7.36 12.03 -14.38
N SER A 141 -6.36 12.47 -13.64
CA SER A 141 -6.43 13.69 -12.86
C SER A 141 -5.08 14.40 -12.85
N VAL A 142 -5.16 15.72 -12.77
CA VAL A 142 -4.05 16.59 -12.43
C VAL A 142 -4.61 17.53 -11.37
N THR A 143 -3.95 17.59 -10.22
CA THR A 143 -4.36 18.42 -9.09
C THR A 143 -3.20 19.32 -8.71
N LEU A 144 -3.46 20.62 -8.52
CA LEU A 144 -2.43 21.60 -8.20
C LEU A 144 -2.43 21.94 -6.71
N TYR A 145 -1.23 22.13 -6.19
CA TYR A 145 -0.97 22.61 -4.84
C TYR A 145 -0.03 23.81 -4.90
N ASP A 146 -0.26 24.79 -4.05
CA ASP A 146 0.62 25.95 -3.92
C ASP A 146 1.90 25.62 -3.13
N ALA A 147 2.76 26.61 -2.95
CA ALA A 147 4.02 26.45 -2.21
C ALA A 147 3.85 26.17 -0.71
N GLU A 148 2.64 26.31 -0.18
CA GLU A 148 2.27 25.99 1.21
C GLU A 148 1.51 24.66 1.30
N ASP A 149 1.53 23.85 0.22
CA ASP A 149 0.82 22.58 0.08
C ASP A 149 -0.71 22.69 0.19
N ASN A 150 -1.28 23.87 -0.03
CA ASN A 150 -2.73 24.04 -0.10
C ASN A 150 -3.24 23.64 -1.48
N LEU A 151 -4.36 22.92 -1.52
CA LEU A 151 -5.06 22.60 -2.76
C LEU A 151 -5.49 23.88 -3.47
N VAL A 152 -5.08 24.02 -4.74
CA VAL A 152 -5.51 25.10 -5.61
C VAL A 152 -6.76 24.64 -6.36
N ASP A 153 -7.89 25.26 -6.03
CA ASP A 153 -9.20 24.96 -6.63
C ASP A 153 -9.31 25.60 -8.03
N VAL A 154 -8.67 24.95 -9.01
CA VAL A 154 -8.72 25.33 -10.42
C VAL A 154 -8.99 24.08 -11.27
N GLY A 155 -9.78 24.25 -12.33
CA GLY A 155 -9.94 23.18 -13.32
C GLY A 155 -8.63 22.93 -14.09
N ILE A 156 -8.48 21.72 -14.63
CA ILE A 156 -7.43 21.39 -15.58
C ILE A 156 -8.07 20.95 -16.89
N THR A 157 -7.61 21.53 -18.00
CA THR A 157 -8.07 21.23 -19.36
C THR A 157 -6.90 21.05 -20.31
N ASP A 158 -7.19 20.67 -21.55
CA ASP A 158 -6.20 20.57 -22.64
C ASP A 158 -4.96 19.73 -22.29
N ILE A 159 -5.15 18.64 -21.54
CA ILE A 159 -4.07 17.73 -21.17
C ILE A 159 -3.49 17.08 -22.43
N ARG A 160 -2.19 17.27 -22.66
CA ARG A 160 -1.42 16.72 -23.77
C ARG A 160 -0.13 16.13 -23.24
N VAL A 161 0.32 15.05 -23.86
CA VAL A 161 1.56 14.38 -23.47
C VAL A 161 2.55 14.54 -24.61
N ASP A 162 3.64 15.24 -24.34
CA ASP A 162 4.85 15.16 -25.13
C ASP A 162 5.73 14.05 -24.55
N SER A 163 6.64 13.52 -25.36
CA SER A 163 7.66 12.52 -25.06
C SER A 163 8.34 12.65 -23.68
N ARG A 164 8.41 13.87 -23.12
CA ARG A 164 9.04 14.15 -21.82
C ARG A 164 8.11 14.79 -20.79
N LYS A 165 7.00 15.40 -21.21
CA LYS A 165 6.20 16.26 -20.34
C LYS A 165 4.71 16.01 -20.48
N ILE A 166 4.01 16.18 -19.37
CA ILE A 166 2.56 16.30 -19.32
C ILE A 166 2.24 17.80 -19.31
N LEU A 167 1.77 18.28 -20.45
CA LEU A 167 1.34 19.66 -20.67
C LEU A 167 -0.16 19.76 -20.39
N PHE A 168 -0.59 20.86 -19.80
CA PHE A 168 -2.00 21.13 -19.55
C PHE A 168 -2.24 22.62 -19.39
N ALA A 169 -3.49 23.02 -19.52
CA ALA A 169 -3.94 24.38 -19.28
C ALA A 169 -4.89 24.44 -18.07
N LEU A 170 -4.96 25.61 -17.46
CA LEU A 170 -5.86 25.92 -16.35
C LEU A 170 -7.25 26.26 -16.90
N GLY A 171 -8.28 25.65 -16.31
CA GLY A 171 -9.68 25.91 -16.64
C GLY A 171 -10.51 24.65 -16.88
N ASN A 172 -11.71 24.82 -17.43
CA ASN A 172 -12.69 23.75 -17.60
C ASN A 172 -13.27 23.73 -19.03
N GLY A 173 -13.03 22.64 -19.75
CA GLY A 173 -13.43 22.52 -21.15
C GLY A 173 -12.74 23.58 -22.01
N ASN A 174 -13.51 24.45 -22.66
CA ASN A 174 -12.98 25.55 -23.49
C ASN A 174 -12.87 26.89 -22.75
N ILE A 175 -13.10 26.89 -21.43
CA ILE A 175 -12.94 28.07 -20.57
C ILE A 175 -11.57 27.98 -19.93
N PHE A 176 -10.78 29.03 -20.09
CA PHE A 176 -9.41 29.12 -19.59
C PHE A 176 -9.33 30.10 -18.43
N ASP A 177 -8.62 29.69 -17.39
CA ASP A 177 -8.39 30.48 -16.19
C ASP A 177 -6.91 30.83 -16.05
N THR A 178 -6.60 31.82 -15.22
CA THR A 178 -5.22 32.20 -14.90
C THR A 178 -5.01 32.12 -13.40
N LEU A 179 -3.79 31.75 -12.99
CA LEU A 179 -3.36 31.83 -11.60
C LEU A 179 -2.20 32.83 -11.46
N PRO A 180 -1.89 33.27 -10.23
CA PRO A 180 -0.68 34.02 -9.97
C PRO A 180 0.55 33.30 -10.54
N LYS A 181 1.50 34.07 -11.07
CA LYS A 181 2.77 33.53 -11.54
C LYS A 181 3.49 32.86 -10.37
N GLY A 182 3.98 31.64 -10.58
CA GLY A 182 4.74 30.93 -9.57
C GLY A 182 5.01 29.47 -9.92
N TYR A 183 5.69 28.81 -8.99
CA TYR A 183 5.85 27.36 -9.01
C TYR A 183 4.78 26.72 -8.15
N TYR A 184 4.22 25.64 -8.66
CA TYR A 184 3.19 24.83 -8.03
C TYR A 184 3.61 23.37 -8.08
N THR A 185 3.05 22.56 -7.19
CA THR A 185 3.18 21.10 -7.24
C THR A 185 1.97 20.53 -7.94
N ALA A 186 2.18 19.75 -8.99
CA ALA A 186 1.13 19.02 -9.67
C ALA A 186 1.18 17.54 -9.27
N VAL A 187 0.08 17.02 -8.74
CA VAL A 187 -0.14 15.59 -8.51
C VAL A 187 -0.88 15.02 -9.70
N ILE A 188 -0.33 13.96 -10.29
CA ILE A 188 -0.85 13.35 -11.52
C ILE A 188 -1.21 11.90 -11.26
N GLU A 189 -2.48 11.55 -11.48
CA GLU A 189 -2.93 10.16 -11.50
C GLU A 189 -3.09 9.65 -12.93
N PHE A 190 -2.56 8.47 -13.19
CA PHE A 190 -2.51 7.91 -14.54
C PHE A 190 -2.51 6.38 -14.53
N THR A 191 -2.70 5.78 -15.70
CA THR A 191 -2.41 4.35 -15.94
C THR A 191 -1.25 4.22 -16.91
N ALA A 192 -0.46 3.16 -16.73
CA ALA A 192 0.54 2.73 -17.69
C ALA A 192 -0.01 1.60 -18.59
N LYS A 193 0.58 1.42 -19.76
CA LYS A 193 0.42 0.23 -20.60
C LYS A 193 1.12 -0.92 -19.88
N GLU A 194 0.51 -2.11 -19.91
CA GLU A 194 1.18 -3.30 -19.39
C GLU A 194 2.52 -3.48 -20.12
N SER A 195 3.61 -3.60 -19.37
CA SER A 195 4.85 -4.09 -19.96
C SER A 195 4.58 -5.53 -20.39
N LYS A 196 4.71 -5.82 -21.68
CA LYS A 196 4.74 -7.20 -22.14
C LYS A 196 5.92 -7.86 -21.44
N LYS A 197 5.65 -8.72 -20.46
CA LYS A 197 6.64 -9.64 -19.89
C LYS A 197 7.09 -10.63 -20.95
#